data_AF-A0A6B2DFX3-F1
#
_entry.id   AF-A0A6B2DFX3-F1
#
_cell.length_a   1.000
_cell.length_b   1.000
_cell.length_c   1.000
_cell.angle_alpha   90.00
_cell.angle_beta   90.00
_cell.angle_gamma   90.00
#
_symmetry.space_group_name_H-M   'P 1'
#
loop_
_entity.id
_entity.type
_entity.pdbx_description
1 polymer ?
#
loop_
_entity_poly.entity_id
_entity_poly.type
_entity_poly.pdbx_seq_one_letter_code
_entity_poly.pdbx_strand_id
1 'polypeptide(L)'
;PRPRAAELCGPAGESEALELFFGIVREAAGRGPLFLGIDNVHLADAWSMRCLAYLRNRVAGLPVLIILTTLTGHPPHHEVALLEMAGCTPASITLNGLGDAAAAEILGLAPGELATACREATGGNPYLLQALRPRLLPGADPHELGSSLIGQVLHTRMQEFPHAPEILHAAAILGEDAAFDLLAQLAGVDELDALQAIDTMVRLHVLTNSNRPALTYSFVRNSLLKDMPQTTRAVNHGRAAKLLSETGAPVERVAAHLLEATSIRIPWGVDVLRLSARDAVFSGRPELAARHLRRALAERLSSGRRVAVLLQLAHAEFQTDPPAAAKRV
;
A
#
# COMPACT_ATOMS: atom_id res chain seq x y z
N PRO A 1 -37.34 10.84 34.46
CA PRO A 1 -36.43 9.69 34.63
C PRO A 1 -35.75 9.38 33.29
N ARG A 2 -34.42 9.38 33.21
CA ARG A 2 -33.72 8.91 32.00
C ARG A 2 -33.82 7.37 31.98
N PRO A 3 -34.34 6.74 30.91
CA PRO A 3 -34.39 5.29 30.82
C PRO A 3 -32.98 4.69 30.87
N ARG A 4 -32.84 3.48 31.40
CA ARG A 4 -31.54 2.79 31.40
C ARG A 4 -31.25 2.31 29.99
N ALA A 5 -29.97 2.34 29.57
CA ALA A 5 -29.56 1.92 28.21
C ALA A 5 -30.08 0.52 27.82
N ALA A 6 -30.26 -0.39 28.79
CA ALA A 6 -30.78 -1.74 28.58
C ALA A 6 -32.30 -1.79 28.26
N GLU A 7 -33.08 -0.77 28.60
CA GLU A 7 -34.53 -0.69 28.33
C GLU A 7 -34.82 -0.24 26.88
N LEU A 8 -33.80 0.24 26.16
CA LEU A 8 -33.91 0.79 24.81
C LEU A 8 -33.66 -0.25 23.70
N CYS A 9 -33.33 -1.51 24.04
CA CYS A 9 -32.95 -2.57 23.09
C CYS A 9 -34.11 -3.35 22.46
N GLY A 10 -35.34 -2.80 22.44
CA GLY A 10 -36.50 -3.38 21.75
C GLY A 10 -37.16 -2.38 20.81
N PRO A 11 -38.01 -2.79 19.85
CA PRO A 11 -38.54 -1.90 18.81
C PRO A 11 -39.32 -0.67 19.33
N ALA A 12 -39.95 -0.77 20.51
CA ALA A 12 -40.57 0.37 21.18
C ALA A 12 -39.53 1.29 21.87
N GLY A 13 -38.46 0.72 22.42
CA GLY A 13 -37.34 1.45 23.02
C GLY A 13 -36.43 2.12 21.99
N GLU A 14 -36.37 1.61 20.77
CA GLU A 14 -35.64 2.20 19.65
C GLU A 14 -36.22 3.58 19.27
N SER A 15 -37.54 3.68 19.11
CA SER A 15 -38.18 4.99 18.83
C SER A 15 -37.99 5.98 19.97
N GLU A 16 -38.05 5.52 21.22
CA GLU A 16 -37.84 6.37 22.40
C GLU A 16 -36.39 6.85 22.48
N ALA A 17 -35.42 5.99 22.18
CA ALA A 17 -34.01 6.34 22.12
C ALA A 17 -33.70 7.39 21.04
N LEU A 18 -34.30 7.27 19.85
CA LEU A 18 -34.15 8.23 18.77
C LEU A 18 -34.74 9.60 19.16
N GLU A 19 -35.93 9.62 19.74
CA GLU A 19 -36.55 10.85 20.25
C GLU A 19 -35.74 11.47 21.41
N LEU A 20 -35.17 10.63 22.29
CA LEU A 20 -34.32 11.10 23.38
C LEU A 20 -33.02 11.72 22.85
N PHE A 21 -32.38 11.10 21.85
CA PHE A 21 -31.20 11.66 21.20
C PHE A 21 -31.52 12.99 20.50
N PHE A 22 -32.60 13.07 19.74
CA PHE A 22 -33.07 14.32 19.15
C PHE A 22 -33.39 15.38 20.21
N GLY A 23 -34.04 14.99 21.30
CA GLY A 23 -34.36 15.88 22.42
C GLY A 23 -33.12 16.54 23.02
N ILE A 24 -32.05 15.77 23.20
CA ILE A 24 -30.74 16.27 23.66
C ILE A 24 -30.17 17.30 22.68
N VAL A 25 -30.17 16.98 21.38
CA VAL A 25 -29.64 17.89 20.35
C VAL A 25 -30.46 19.18 20.27
N ARG A 26 -31.79 19.08 20.32
CA ARG A 26 -32.70 20.23 20.29
C ARG A 26 -32.51 21.12 21.51
N GLU A 27 -32.39 20.54 22.70
CA GLU A 27 -32.16 21.30 23.93
C GLU A 27 -30.83 22.07 23.85
N ALA A 28 -29.77 21.42 23.36
CA ALA A 28 -28.47 22.06 23.16
C ALA A 28 -28.55 23.20 22.12
N ALA A 29 -29.21 22.97 20.99
CA ALA A 29 -29.42 23.98 19.95
C ALA A 29 -30.29 25.16 20.41
N GLY A 30 -31.17 24.94 21.40
CA GLY A 30 -31.97 25.99 22.03
C GLY A 30 -31.15 26.95 22.91
N ARG A 31 -29.94 26.57 23.32
CA ARG A 31 -29.01 27.42 24.11
C ARG A 31 -28.09 28.25 23.22
N GLY A 32 -27.97 27.91 21.93
CA GLY A 32 -27.12 28.59 20.96
C GLY A 32 -26.75 27.67 19.79
N PRO A 33 -26.00 28.18 18.78
CA PRO A 33 -25.54 27.36 17.67
C PRO A 33 -24.74 26.14 18.12
N LEU A 34 -25.07 24.97 17.58
CA LEU A 34 -24.48 23.69 17.94
C LEU A 34 -23.64 23.13 16.79
N PHE A 35 -22.39 22.78 17.09
CA PHE A 35 -21.53 22.00 16.20
C PHE A 35 -21.48 20.54 16.66
N LEU A 36 -21.74 19.61 15.75
CA LEU A 36 -21.65 18.17 15.97
C LEU A 36 -20.65 17.56 14.98
N GLY A 37 -19.44 17.23 15.45
CA GLY A 37 -18.43 16.53 14.68
C GLY A 37 -18.46 15.03 14.97
N ILE A 38 -18.67 14.21 13.94
CA ILE A 38 -18.57 12.75 14.01
C ILE A 38 -17.35 12.32 13.21
N ASP A 39 -16.36 11.80 13.92
CA ASP A 39 -15.14 11.29 13.31
C ASP A 39 -15.29 9.81 12.92
N ASN A 40 -14.76 9.43 11.76
CA ASN A 40 -14.74 8.08 11.20
C ASN A 40 -16.10 7.39 11.16
N VAL A 41 -17.10 8.05 10.57
CA VAL A 41 -18.49 7.56 10.52
C VAL A 41 -18.64 6.17 9.86
N HIS A 42 -17.69 5.77 9.02
CA HIS A 42 -17.62 4.44 8.42
C HIS A 42 -17.42 3.30 9.44
N LEU A 43 -16.86 3.60 10.63
CA LEU A 43 -16.70 2.66 11.74
C LEU A 43 -17.91 2.65 12.69
N ALA A 44 -18.89 3.53 12.47
CA ALA A 44 -20.07 3.59 13.32
C ALA A 44 -20.94 2.35 13.12
N ASP A 45 -21.50 1.82 14.21
CA ASP A 45 -22.45 0.73 14.15
C ASP A 45 -23.79 1.15 13.49
N ALA A 46 -24.59 0.16 13.10
CA ALA A 46 -25.89 0.39 12.46
C ALA A 46 -26.84 1.29 13.28
N TRP A 47 -26.82 1.20 14.60
CA TRP A 47 -27.70 1.96 15.49
C TRP A 47 -27.29 3.45 15.56
N SER A 48 -25.99 3.70 15.68
CA SER A 48 -25.39 5.04 15.60
C SER A 48 -25.71 5.70 14.26
N MET A 49 -25.62 4.95 13.15
CA MET A 49 -25.98 5.42 11.82
C MET A 49 -27.47 5.78 11.71
N ARG A 50 -28.37 4.95 12.27
CA ARG A 50 -29.81 5.26 12.35
C ARG A 50 -30.08 6.53 13.17
N CYS A 51 -29.40 6.71 14.30
CA CYS A 51 -29.51 7.92 15.11
C CYS A 51 -29.14 9.19 14.31
N LEU A 52 -28.06 9.14 13.53
CA LEU A 52 -27.61 10.26 12.70
C LEU A 52 -28.59 10.55 11.56
N ALA A 53 -29.07 9.53 10.85
CA ALA A 53 -30.06 9.67 9.80
C ALA A 53 -31.39 10.26 10.31
N TYR A 54 -31.81 9.79 11.49
CA TYR A 54 -32.99 10.29 12.19
C TYR A 54 -32.84 11.77 12.56
N LEU A 55 -31.68 12.14 13.10
CA LEU A 55 -31.38 13.49 13.53
C LEU A 55 -31.40 14.47 12.36
N ARG A 56 -30.73 14.11 11.26
CA ARG A 56 -30.58 14.94 10.06
C ARG A 56 -31.91 15.52 9.56
N ASN A 57 -32.95 14.70 9.47
CA ASN A 57 -34.26 15.15 8.97
C ASN A 57 -34.99 16.10 9.94
N ARG A 58 -34.71 16.03 11.25
CA ARG A 58 -35.43 16.77 12.30
C ARG A 58 -34.73 18.03 12.77
N VAL A 59 -33.43 18.16 12.53
CA VAL A 59 -32.68 19.40 12.84
C VAL A 59 -32.79 20.44 11.73
N ALA A 60 -33.56 20.16 10.66
CA ALA A 60 -33.86 21.13 9.62
C ALA A 60 -34.52 22.38 10.23
N GLY A 61 -33.83 23.51 10.18
CA GLY A 61 -34.27 24.78 10.77
C GLY A 61 -33.74 25.08 12.18
N LEU A 62 -33.00 24.17 12.80
CA LEU A 62 -32.25 24.45 14.03
C LEU A 62 -30.84 24.97 13.68
N PRO A 63 -30.18 25.75 14.56
CA PRO A 63 -28.82 26.26 14.34
C PRO A 63 -27.78 25.15 14.60
N VAL A 64 -27.88 24.03 13.86
CA VAL A 64 -27.04 22.84 14.02
C VAL A 64 -26.18 22.64 12.77
N LEU A 65 -24.86 22.56 12.94
CA LEU A 65 -23.90 22.15 11.92
C LEU A 65 -23.41 20.74 12.25
N ILE A 66 -23.64 19.78 11.34
CA ILE A 66 -23.13 18.41 11.45
C ILE A 66 -21.97 18.25 10.46
N ILE A 67 -20.80 17.83 10.94
CA ILE A 67 -19.66 17.44 10.11
C ILE A 67 -19.36 15.97 10.34
N LEU A 68 -19.26 15.21 9.26
CA LEU A 68 -18.88 13.81 9.26
C LEU A 68 -17.51 13.67 8.61
N THR A 69 -16.62 12.85 9.18
CA THR A 69 -15.43 12.37 8.48
C THR A 69 -15.64 10.91 8.10
N THR A 70 -15.16 10.54 6.91
CA THR A 70 -15.27 9.17 6.40
C THR A 70 -14.04 8.82 5.58
N LEU A 71 -13.73 7.52 5.50
CA LEU A 71 -12.71 7.02 4.60
C LEU A 71 -13.30 6.91 3.19
N THR A 72 -12.65 7.54 2.22
CA THR A 72 -13.06 7.50 0.81
C THR A 72 -13.01 6.07 0.28
N GLY A 73 -14.08 5.64 -0.38
CA GLY A 73 -14.16 4.33 -1.04
C GLY A 73 -14.34 3.14 -0.10
N HIS A 74 -14.46 3.37 1.21
CA HIS A 74 -14.90 2.33 2.14
C HIS A 74 -16.33 1.91 1.77
N PRO A 75 -16.60 0.61 1.58
CA PRO A 75 -17.91 0.15 1.15
C PRO A 75 -18.99 0.48 2.20
N PRO A 76 -20.22 0.77 1.78
CA PRO A 76 -21.32 0.98 2.73
C PRO A 76 -21.64 -0.34 3.42
N HIS A 77 -21.32 -0.43 4.72
CA HIS A 77 -21.59 -1.63 5.52
C HIS A 77 -22.99 -1.67 6.14
N HIS A 78 -23.82 -0.65 5.93
CA HIS A 78 -25.03 -0.43 6.71
C HIS A 78 -26.27 -0.15 5.85
N GLU A 79 -27.45 -0.44 6.40
CA GLU A 79 -28.77 -0.16 5.80
C GLU A 79 -28.94 1.31 5.38
N VAL A 80 -28.17 2.22 5.99
CA VAL A 80 -28.19 3.65 5.70
C VAL A 80 -26.97 4.04 4.88
N ALA A 81 -27.19 4.51 3.66
CA ALA A 81 -26.11 5.00 2.81
C ALA A 81 -25.58 6.36 3.32
N LEU A 82 -24.29 6.65 3.10
CA LEU A 82 -23.70 7.94 3.47
C LEU A 82 -24.43 9.13 2.81
N LEU A 83 -24.96 8.92 1.60
CA LEU A 83 -25.82 9.86 0.88
C LEU A 83 -27.17 10.10 1.61
N GLU A 84 -27.75 9.08 2.23
CA GLU A 84 -28.99 9.23 3.00
C GLU A 84 -28.78 10.05 4.28
N MET A 85 -27.58 9.94 4.89
CA MET A 85 -27.17 10.76 6.03
C MET A 85 -26.81 12.19 5.66
N ALA A 86 -26.13 12.36 4.53
CA ALA A 86 -25.61 13.66 4.09
C ALA A 86 -26.69 14.49 3.35
N GLY A 87 -27.79 13.86 2.94
CA GLY A 87 -28.87 14.46 2.16
C GLY A 87 -28.57 14.49 0.66
N CYS A 88 -29.47 15.07 -0.14
CA CYS A 88 -29.32 15.08 -1.61
C CYS A 88 -28.14 15.95 -2.10
N THR A 89 -27.65 16.90 -1.28
CA THR A 89 -26.57 17.84 -1.66
C THR A 89 -25.67 18.20 -0.45
N PRO A 90 -24.84 17.27 0.05
CA PRO A 90 -23.89 17.61 1.10
C PRO A 90 -22.76 18.49 0.57
N ALA A 91 -22.30 19.43 1.39
CA ALA A 91 -20.99 20.05 1.15
C ALA A 91 -19.91 19.00 1.46
N SER A 92 -19.18 18.57 0.44
CA SER A 92 -18.10 17.59 0.57
C SER A 92 -16.74 18.27 0.40
N ILE A 93 -15.78 17.90 1.25
CA ILE A 93 -14.38 18.32 1.14
C ILE A 93 -13.54 17.04 1.06
N THR A 94 -12.96 16.78 -0.11
CA THR A 94 -12.02 15.69 -0.29
C THR A 94 -10.64 16.12 0.20
N LEU A 95 -10.12 15.43 1.21
CA LEU A 95 -8.76 15.65 1.71
C LEU A 95 -7.75 14.91 0.81
N ASN A 96 -6.92 15.69 0.11
CA ASN A 96 -5.81 15.16 -0.68
C ASN A 96 -4.51 15.19 0.14
N GLY A 97 -3.47 14.55 -0.41
CA GLY A 97 -2.11 14.66 0.12
C GLY A 97 -1.63 16.10 0.24
N LEU A 98 -0.76 16.37 1.21
CA LEU A 98 -0.14 17.66 1.41
C LEU A 98 0.75 18.05 0.23
N GLY A 99 0.75 19.34 -0.10
CA GLY A 99 1.71 19.94 -1.01
C GLY A 99 3.09 20.12 -0.38
N ASP A 100 4.04 20.58 -1.19
CA ASP A 100 5.48 20.58 -0.94
C ASP A 100 5.86 21.37 0.32
N ALA A 101 5.26 22.55 0.49
CA ALA A 101 5.54 23.42 1.64
C ALA A 101 5.12 22.76 2.96
N ALA A 102 3.91 22.18 3.02
CA ALA A 102 3.43 21.50 4.22
C ALA A 102 4.16 20.17 4.47
N ALA A 103 4.56 19.47 3.41
CA ALA A 103 5.40 18.28 3.54
C ALA A 103 6.79 18.64 4.13
N ALA A 104 7.42 19.71 3.63
CA ALA A 104 8.69 20.22 4.16
C ALA A 104 8.58 20.60 5.64
N GLU A 105 7.49 21.25 6.05
CA GLU A 105 7.21 21.59 7.45
C GLU A 105 7.15 20.35 8.34
N ILE A 106 6.37 19.32 7.97
CA ILE A 106 6.28 18.06 8.73
C ILE A 106 7.65 17.38 8.86
N LEU A 107 8.44 17.38 7.77
CA LEU A 107 9.75 16.77 7.74
C LEU A 107 10.80 17.59 8.51
N GLY A 108 10.52 18.86 8.82
CA GLY A 108 11.50 19.78 9.40
C GLY A 108 12.61 20.14 8.42
N LEU A 109 12.28 20.23 7.12
CA LEU A 109 13.20 20.53 6.03
C LEU A 109 12.87 21.90 5.42
N ALA A 110 13.83 22.48 4.69
CA ALA A 110 13.53 23.55 3.75
C ALA A 110 12.77 22.98 2.53
N PRO A 111 11.87 23.75 1.91
CA PRO A 111 11.29 23.39 0.62
C PRO A 111 12.39 23.13 -0.42
N GLY A 112 12.25 22.05 -1.19
CA GLY A 112 13.25 21.65 -2.19
C GLY A 112 13.05 20.22 -2.68
N GLU A 113 14.03 19.72 -3.43
CA GLU A 113 13.99 18.40 -4.09
C GLU A 113 13.79 17.26 -3.08
N LEU A 114 14.47 17.31 -1.92
CA LEU A 114 14.34 16.27 -0.90
C LEU A 114 12.92 16.19 -0.31
N ALA A 115 12.30 17.34 -0.02
CA ALA A 115 10.92 17.40 0.45
C ALA A 115 9.94 16.92 -0.64
N THR A 116 10.22 17.24 -1.90
CA THR A 116 9.46 16.80 -3.07
C THR A 116 9.50 15.28 -3.23
N ALA A 117 10.69 14.67 -3.17
CA ALA A 117 10.85 13.22 -3.23
C ALA A 117 10.17 12.52 -2.04
N CYS A 118 10.24 13.08 -0.83
CA CYS A 118 9.51 12.55 0.32
C CYS A 118 7.98 12.64 0.13
N ARG A 119 7.48 13.74 -0.43
CA ARG A 119 6.07 13.91 -0.78
C ARG A 119 5.65 12.86 -1.81
N GLU A 120 6.42 12.67 -2.88
CA GLU A 120 6.11 11.69 -3.93
C GLU A 120 6.12 10.26 -3.39
N ALA A 121 7.13 9.90 -2.58
CA ALA A 121 7.24 8.58 -1.97
C ALA A 121 6.07 8.25 -1.02
N THR A 122 5.39 9.26 -0.47
CA THR A 122 4.32 9.12 0.53
C THR A 122 2.94 9.60 0.06
N GLY A 123 2.84 10.16 -1.15
CA GLY A 123 1.64 10.86 -1.62
C GLY A 123 1.30 12.12 -0.86
N GLY A 124 2.24 12.72 -0.13
CA GLY A 124 1.97 13.84 0.78
C GLY A 124 1.11 13.44 1.98
N ASN A 125 0.94 12.15 2.27
CA ASN A 125 0.16 11.69 3.40
C ASN A 125 0.87 12.09 4.72
N PRO A 126 0.25 12.92 5.60
CA PRO A 126 0.89 13.41 6.81
C PRO A 126 1.41 12.29 7.73
N TYR A 127 0.65 11.20 7.86
CA TYR A 127 1.01 10.06 8.69
C TYR A 127 2.23 9.31 8.13
N LEU A 128 2.30 9.14 6.81
CA LEU A 128 3.44 8.50 6.16
C LEU A 128 4.68 9.41 6.17
N LEU A 129 4.53 10.72 5.99
CA LEU A 129 5.62 11.70 6.12
C LEU A 129 6.26 11.66 7.51
N GLN A 130 5.44 11.62 8.56
CA GLN A 130 5.92 11.47 9.94
C GLN A 130 6.66 10.14 10.15
N ALA A 131 6.17 9.05 9.56
CA ALA A 131 6.84 7.76 9.62
C ALA A 131 8.14 7.71 8.80
N LEU A 132 8.22 8.46 7.69
CA LEU A 132 9.40 8.57 6.85
C LEU A 132 10.50 9.41 7.52
N ARG A 133 10.14 10.53 8.15
CA ARG A 133 11.07 11.50 8.76
C ARG A 133 12.24 10.89 9.55
N PRO A 134 12.05 10.01 10.55
CA PRO A 134 13.17 9.46 11.33
C PRO A 134 14.09 8.52 10.54
N ARG A 135 13.72 8.16 9.30
CA ARG A 135 14.50 7.29 8.39
C ARG A 135 15.27 8.09 7.34
N LEU A 136 15.04 9.40 7.26
CA LEU A 136 15.67 10.29 6.30
C LEU A 136 17.07 10.69 6.75
N LEU A 137 18.01 9.75 6.66
CA LEU A 137 19.42 9.98 6.94
C LEU A 137 20.11 10.66 5.75
N PRO A 138 21.25 11.37 5.95
CA PRO A 138 21.98 11.99 4.85
C PRO A 138 22.33 10.98 3.74
N GLY A 139 21.99 11.31 2.49
CA GLY A 139 22.23 10.47 1.32
C GLY A 139 21.22 9.34 1.09
N ALA A 140 20.21 9.19 1.95
CA ALA A 140 19.13 8.23 1.71
C ALA A 140 18.21 8.72 0.58
N ASP A 141 17.84 7.81 -0.33
CA ASP A 141 16.78 8.04 -1.31
C ASP A 141 15.40 7.80 -0.65
N PRO A 142 14.52 8.83 -0.55
CA PRO A 142 13.18 8.66 -0.01
C PRO A 142 12.35 7.57 -0.70
N HIS A 143 12.57 7.30 -1.98
CA HIS A 143 11.80 6.30 -2.73
C HIS A 143 12.17 4.86 -2.37
N GLU A 144 13.32 4.64 -1.73
CA GLU A 144 13.77 3.33 -1.22
C GLU A 144 13.42 3.12 0.27
N LEU A 145 12.95 4.18 0.95
CA LEU A 145 12.60 4.10 2.36
C LEU A 145 11.27 3.39 2.59
N GLY A 146 11.12 2.85 3.81
CA GLY A 146 9.92 2.15 4.26
C GLY A 146 9.99 1.85 5.76
N SER A 147 8.85 1.51 6.36
CA SER A 147 8.67 1.26 7.78
C SER A 147 7.92 -0.06 8.00
N SER A 148 8.53 -1.04 8.68
CA SER A 148 7.84 -2.29 9.02
C SER A 148 6.56 -2.04 9.82
N LEU A 149 6.57 -1.06 10.74
CA LEU A 149 5.37 -0.66 11.50
C LEU A 149 4.23 -0.21 10.58
N ILE A 150 4.52 0.52 9.50
CA ILE A 150 3.49 0.91 8.52
C ILE A 150 2.97 -0.30 7.76
N GLY A 151 3.84 -1.26 7.44
CA GLY A 151 3.45 -2.56 6.89
C GLY A 151 2.48 -3.29 7.81
N GLN A 152 2.78 -3.38 9.11
CA GLN A 152 1.93 -4.03 10.12
C GLN A 152 0.58 -3.36 10.28
N VAL A 153 0.56 -2.03 10.33
CA VAL A 153 -0.68 -1.24 10.41
C VAL A 153 -1.54 -1.49 9.18
N LEU A 154 -0.95 -1.45 7.98
CA LEU A 154 -1.70 -1.70 6.75
C LEU A 154 -2.20 -3.14 6.70
N HIS A 155 -1.36 -4.12 7.03
CA HIS A 155 -1.76 -5.52 7.13
C HIS A 155 -2.95 -5.71 8.06
N THR A 156 -2.89 -5.14 9.28
CA THR A 156 -3.96 -5.22 10.28
C THR A 156 -5.26 -4.58 9.79
N ARG A 157 -5.18 -3.39 9.18
CA ARG A 157 -6.37 -2.71 8.63
C ARG A 157 -7.02 -3.50 7.51
N MET A 158 -6.22 -4.22 6.72
CA MET A 158 -6.72 -4.93 5.55
C MET A 158 -7.30 -6.31 5.89
N GLN A 159 -7.14 -6.78 7.13
CA GLN A 159 -7.76 -8.02 7.61
C GLN A 159 -9.30 -7.99 7.58
N GLU A 160 -9.92 -6.81 7.57
CA GLU A 160 -11.38 -6.69 7.47
C GLU A 160 -11.91 -7.03 6.06
N PHE A 161 -11.04 -6.98 5.03
CA PHE A 161 -11.41 -7.23 3.65
C PHE A 161 -10.90 -8.61 3.19
N PRO A 162 -11.79 -9.51 2.70
CA PRO A 162 -11.39 -10.80 2.19
C PRO A 162 -10.28 -10.70 1.13
N HIS A 163 -9.24 -11.52 1.28
CA HIS A 163 -8.10 -11.64 0.35
C HIS A 163 -7.24 -10.38 0.14
N ALA A 164 -7.56 -9.25 0.80
CA ALA A 164 -6.79 -8.01 0.64
C ALA A 164 -5.33 -8.13 1.14
N PRO A 165 -5.01 -8.78 2.28
CA PRO A 165 -3.63 -8.96 2.72
C PRO A 165 -2.77 -9.74 1.71
N GLU A 166 -3.31 -10.80 1.11
CA GLU A 166 -2.63 -11.63 0.11
C GLU A 166 -2.33 -10.84 -1.16
N ILE A 167 -3.31 -10.08 -1.65
CA ILE A 167 -3.13 -9.23 -2.84
C ILE A 167 -2.15 -8.09 -2.56
N LEU A 168 -2.16 -7.48 -1.37
CA LEU A 168 -1.19 -6.44 -1.01
C LEU A 168 0.24 -6.95 -1.00
N HIS A 169 0.46 -8.14 -0.45
CA HIS A 169 1.77 -8.78 -0.49
C HIS A 169 2.20 -9.10 -1.92
N ALA A 170 1.29 -9.58 -2.76
CA ALA A 170 1.57 -9.83 -4.18
C ALA A 170 1.91 -8.53 -4.93
N ALA A 171 1.13 -7.47 -4.73
CA ALA A 171 1.35 -6.14 -5.33
C ALA A 171 2.67 -5.51 -4.86
N ALA A 172 3.01 -5.66 -3.58
CA ALA A 172 4.29 -5.18 -3.05
C ALA A 172 5.48 -5.85 -3.74
N ILE A 173 5.38 -7.16 -4.01
CA ILE A 173 6.44 -7.93 -4.66
C ILE A 173 6.51 -7.59 -6.14
N LEU A 174 5.40 -7.66 -6.87
CA LEU A 174 5.34 -7.42 -8.32
C LEU A 174 5.64 -5.97 -8.69
N GLY A 175 5.31 -5.00 -7.83
CA GLY A 175 5.52 -3.58 -8.13
C GLY A 175 4.75 -3.16 -9.39
N GLU A 176 5.46 -2.58 -10.37
CA GLU A 176 4.88 -2.14 -11.66
C GLU A 176 4.39 -3.28 -12.55
N ASP A 177 4.72 -4.53 -12.17
CA ASP A 177 4.36 -5.74 -12.90
C ASP A 177 3.03 -6.35 -12.43
N ALA A 178 2.33 -5.66 -11.53
CA ALA A 178 1.11 -6.12 -10.87
C ALA A 178 -0.12 -6.12 -11.81
N ALA A 179 -0.05 -6.83 -12.93
CA ALA A 179 -1.24 -7.15 -13.74
C ALA A 179 -2.19 -8.07 -12.96
N PHE A 180 -3.48 -8.00 -13.26
CA PHE A 180 -4.54 -8.78 -12.59
C PHE A 180 -4.19 -10.28 -12.46
N ASP A 181 -3.87 -10.94 -13.58
CA ASP A 181 -3.55 -12.38 -13.59
C ASP A 181 -2.34 -12.73 -12.71
N LEU A 182 -1.32 -11.86 -12.72
CA LEU A 182 -0.10 -12.06 -11.94
C LEU A 182 -0.36 -11.85 -10.45
N LEU A 183 -1.21 -10.88 -10.09
CA LEU A 183 -1.63 -10.66 -8.72
C LEU A 183 -2.38 -11.86 -8.17
N ALA A 184 -3.42 -12.33 -8.87
CA ALA A 184 -4.22 -13.49 -8.47
C ALA A 184 -3.34 -14.74 -8.28
N GLN A 185 -2.49 -15.05 -9.27
CA GLN A 185 -1.60 -16.21 -9.23
C GLN A 185 -0.53 -16.14 -8.13
N LEU A 186 0.07 -14.96 -7.90
CA LEU A 186 1.07 -14.82 -6.85
C LEU A 186 0.44 -14.86 -5.46
N ALA A 187 -0.71 -14.20 -5.30
CA ALA A 187 -1.51 -14.23 -4.07
C ALA A 187 -2.06 -15.63 -3.76
N GLY A 188 -2.27 -16.46 -4.80
CA GLY A 188 -2.89 -17.78 -4.65
C GLY A 188 -4.39 -17.68 -4.37
N VAL A 189 -5.05 -16.68 -4.96
CA VAL A 189 -6.47 -16.36 -4.79
C VAL A 189 -7.17 -16.62 -6.13
N ASP A 190 -8.39 -17.15 -6.07
CA ASP A 190 -9.22 -17.35 -7.27
C ASP A 190 -9.49 -16.02 -7.99
N GLU A 191 -9.69 -16.05 -9.30
CA GLU A 191 -9.85 -14.84 -10.12
C GLU A 191 -11.01 -13.96 -9.64
N LEU A 192 -12.15 -14.54 -9.27
CA LEU A 192 -13.31 -13.76 -8.84
C LEU A 192 -13.06 -13.06 -7.50
N ASP A 193 -12.45 -13.78 -6.55
CA ASP A 193 -12.11 -13.25 -5.24
C ASP A 193 -10.99 -12.19 -5.34
N ALA A 194 -10.01 -12.42 -6.21
CA ALA A 194 -8.95 -11.46 -6.49
C ALA A 194 -9.51 -10.17 -7.10
N LEU A 195 -10.47 -10.27 -8.02
CA LEU A 195 -11.12 -9.10 -8.63
C LEU A 195 -11.82 -8.25 -7.56
N GLN A 196 -12.59 -8.88 -6.67
CA GLN A 196 -13.29 -8.16 -5.59
C GLN A 196 -12.32 -7.49 -4.61
N ALA A 197 -11.23 -8.19 -4.26
CA ALA A 197 -10.20 -7.64 -3.39
C ALA A 197 -9.49 -6.45 -4.05
N ILE A 198 -9.05 -6.59 -5.31
CA ILE A 198 -8.41 -5.52 -6.09
C ILE A 198 -9.32 -4.30 -6.19
N ASP A 199 -10.58 -4.48 -6.58
CA ASP A 199 -11.56 -3.40 -6.67
C ASP A 199 -11.74 -2.67 -5.34
N THR A 200 -11.74 -3.41 -4.24
CA THR A 200 -11.83 -2.85 -2.90
C THR A 200 -10.60 -1.99 -2.58
N MET A 201 -9.40 -2.47 -2.85
CA MET A 201 -8.17 -1.69 -2.61
C MET A 201 -8.02 -0.49 -3.55
N VAL A 202 -8.53 -0.57 -4.78
CA VAL A 202 -8.60 0.58 -5.71
C VAL A 202 -9.55 1.63 -5.15
N ARG A 203 -10.75 1.24 -4.69
CA ARG A 203 -11.68 2.18 -4.03
C ARG A 203 -11.07 2.83 -2.80
N LEU A 204 -10.35 2.07 -1.99
CA LEU A 204 -9.62 2.57 -0.81
C LEU A 204 -8.36 3.38 -1.14
N HIS A 205 -8.04 3.59 -2.43
CA HIS A 205 -6.86 4.32 -2.92
C HIS A 205 -5.51 3.71 -2.49
N VAL A 206 -5.51 2.44 -2.10
CA VAL A 206 -4.29 1.68 -1.76
C VAL A 206 -3.59 1.19 -3.04
N LEU A 207 -4.39 0.80 -4.04
CA LEU A 207 -3.92 0.47 -5.39
C LEU A 207 -4.36 1.54 -6.39
N THR A 208 -3.56 1.72 -7.44
CA THR A 208 -3.90 2.59 -8.56
C THR A 208 -5.02 1.99 -9.42
N ASN A 209 -5.93 2.84 -9.90
CA ASN A 209 -6.95 2.44 -10.86
C ASN A 209 -6.34 2.37 -12.27
N SER A 210 -5.76 1.22 -12.62
CA SER A 210 -5.13 1.01 -13.93
C SER A 210 -5.13 -0.47 -14.32
N ASN A 211 -4.72 -0.78 -15.56
CA ASN A 211 -4.57 -2.16 -16.03
C ASN A 211 -3.48 -2.96 -15.28
N ARG A 212 -2.63 -2.28 -14.49
CA ARG A 212 -1.63 -2.90 -13.61
C ARG A 212 -1.75 -2.23 -12.24
N PRO A 213 -2.76 -2.59 -11.43
CA PRO A 213 -2.99 -1.95 -10.15
C PRO A 213 -1.78 -2.15 -9.23
N ALA A 214 -1.03 -1.08 -9.03
CA ALA A 214 0.17 -1.06 -8.21
C ALA A 214 -0.08 -0.26 -6.93
N LEU A 215 0.73 -0.49 -5.90
CA LEU A 215 0.67 0.33 -4.69
C LEU A 215 0.93 1.79 -5.02
N THR A 216 0.03 2.66 -4.60
CA THR A 216 0.03 4.07 -4.99
C THR A 216 1.33 4.80 -4.61
N TYR A 217 1.98 4.38 -3.52
CA TYR A 217 3.15 5.06 -2.96
C TYR A 217 4.29 4.08 -2.68
N SER A 218 5.51 4.44 -3.10
CA SER A 218 6.70 3.58 -2.91
C SER A 218 7.00 3.32 -1.43
N PHE A 219 6.76 4.30 -0.55
CA PHE A 219 6.95 4.12 0.89
C PHE A 219 6.02 3.04 1.46
N VAL A 220 4.79 2.92 0.96
CA VAL A 220 3.85 1.85 1.35
C VAL A 220 4.34 0.50 0.85
N ARG A 221 4.75 0.41 -0.43
CA ARG A 221 5.36 -0.79 -1.00
C ARG A 221 6.54 -1.28 -0.18
N ASN A 222 7.50 -0.41 0.09
CA ASN A 222 8.71 -0.74 0.83
C ASN A 222 8.39 -1.09 2.30
N SER A 223 7.36 -0.49 2.88
CA SER A 223 6.88 -0.82 4.23
C SER A 223 6.33 -2.24 4.30
N LEU A 224 5.50 -2.65 3.33
CA LEU A 224 5.01 -4.03 3.21
C LEU A 224 6.15 -5.03 3.00
N LEU A 225 7.11 -4.71 2.12
CA LEU A 225 8.28 -5.57 1.90
C LEU A 225 9.20 -5.69 3.12
N LYS A 226 9.27 -4.67 3.99
CA LYS A 226 10.04 -4.69 5.23
C LYS A 226 9.35 -5.44 6.37
N ASP A 227 8.02 -5.46 6.38
CA ASP A 227 7.26 -6.23 7.35
C ASP A 227 7.24 -7.74 7.01
N MET A 228 7.29 -8.06 5.71
CA MET A 228 7.30 -9.45 5.26
C MET A 228 8.56 -10.21 5.75
N PRO A 229 8.41 -11.43 6.31
CA PRO A 229 9.54 -12.28 6.65
C PRO A 229 10.46 -12.50 5.44
N GLN A 230 11.78 -12.39 5.65
CA GLN A 230 12.78 -12.43 4.58
C GLN A 230 12.63 -13.67 3.68
N THR A 231 12.41 -14.85 4.27
CA THR A 231 12.24 -16.10 3.51
C THR A 231 10.96 -16.08 2.67
N THR A 232 9.85 -15.58 3.21
CA THR A 232 8.58 -15.44 2.48
C THR A 232 8.74 -14.51 1.29
N ARG A 233 9.36 -13.35 1.51
CA ARG A 233 9.65 -12.36 0.46
C ARG A 233 10.48 -12.99 -0.65
N ALA A 234 11.59 -13.64 -0.29
CA ALA A 234 12.50 -14.24 -1.24
C ALA A 234 11.87 -15.39 -2.06
N VAL A 235 11.04 -16.23 -1.42
CA VAL A 235 10.29 -17.28 -2.13
C VAL A 235 9.30 -16.68 -3.12
N ASN A 236 8.57 -15.63 -2.72
CA ASN A 236 7.59 -14.99 -3.59
C ASN A 236 8.26 -14.18 -4.73
N HIS A 237 9.45 -13.60 -4.55
CA HIS A 237 10.22 -13.08 -5.68
C HIS A 237 10.59 -14.19 -6.67
N GLY A 238 10.97 -15.37 -6.20
CA GLY A 238 11.19 -16.54 -7.07
C GLY A 238 9.93 -16.96 -7.84
N ARG A 239 8.76 -16.97 -7.19
CA ARG A 239 7.46 -17.22 -7.85
C ARG A 239 7.13 -16.14 -8.88
N ALA A 240 7.32 -14.87 -8.54
CA ALA A 240 7.11 -13.74 -9.45
C ALA A 240 8.02 -13.83 -10.69
N ALA A 241 9.32 -14.14 -10.52
CA ALA A 241 10.22 -14.36 -11.63
C ALA A 241 9.72 -15.45 -12.59
N LYS A 242 9.20 -16.57 -12.04
CA LYS A 242 8.62 -17.65 -12.83
C LYS A 242 7.41 -17.18 -13.64
N LEU A 243 6.44 -16.53 -13.00
CA LEU A 243 5.22 -16.03 -13.65
C LEU A 243 5.54 -14.99 -14.75
N LEU A 244 6.51 -14.11 -14.49
CA LEU A 244 6.97 -13.12 -15.47
C LEU A 244 7.63 -13.79 -16.69
N SER A 245 8.43 -14.83 -16.47
CA SER A 245 9.02 -15.56 -17.58
C SER A 245 7.97 -16.31 -18.41
N GLU A 246 6.94 -16.88 -17.78
CA GLU A 246 5.85 -17.61 -18.46
C GLU A 246 4.98 -16.68 -19.33
N THR A 247 4.86 -15.42 -18.94
CA THR A 247 4.15 -14.37 -19.68
C THR A 247 5.01 -13.62 -20.69
N GLY A 248 6.27 -14.03 -20.88
CA GLY A 248 7.18 -13.44 -21.85
C GLY A 248 7.68 -12.04 -21.48
N ALA A 249 7.73 -11.70 -20.19
CA ALA A 249 8.23 -10.42 -19.72
C ALA A 249 9.72 -10.22 -20.08
N PRO A 250 10.19 -8.96 -20.18
CA PRO A 250 11.60 -8.66 -20.44
C PRO A 250 12.55 -9.32 -19.44
N VAL A 251 13.69 -9.79 -19.94
CA VAL A 251 14.75 -10.48 -19.16
C VAL A 251 15.21 -9.66 -17.96
N GLU A 252 15.32 -8.34 -18.11
CA GLU A 252 15.70 -7.43 -17.02
C GLU A 252 14.72 -7.46 -15.84
N ARG A 253 13.41 -7.51 -16.13
CA ARG A 253 12.38 -7.61 -15.08
C ARG A 253 12.43 -8.96 -14.37
N VAL A 254 12.57 -10.05 -15.11
CA VAL A 254 12.73 -11.39 -14.53
C VAL A 254 13.99 -11.44 -13.66
N ALA A 255 15.11 -10.88 -14.14
CA ALA A 255 16.38 -10.83 -13.42
C ALA A 255 16.28 -10.02 -12.12
N ALA A 256 15.54 -8.90 -12.10
CA ALA A 256 15.31 -8.11 -10.89
C ALA A 256 14.66 -8.94 -9.77
N HIS A 257 13.67 -9.77 -10.09
CA HIS A 257 13.08 -10.68 -9.11
C HIS A 257 14.03 -11.82 -8.70
N LEU A 258 14.83 -12.35 -9.62
CA LEU A 258 15.82 -13.39 -9.30
C LEU A 258 16.94 -12.90 -8.37
N LEU A 259 17.28 -11.60 -8.43
CA LEU A 259 18.22 -10.98 -7.48
C LEU A 259 17.72 -11.02 -6.04
N GLU A 260 16.42 -10.77 -5.84
CA GLU A 260 15.79 -10.74 -4.52
C GLU A 260 15.45 -12.14 -3.96
N ALA A 261 15.50 -13.17 -4.80
CA ALA A 261 15.25 -14.55 -4.40
C ALA A 261 16.46 -15.19 -3.70
N THR A 262 16.25 -15.94 -2.61
CA THR A 262 17.31 -16.62 -1.83
C THR A 262 17.81 -17.91 -2.49
N SER A 263 17.00 -18.55 -3.33
CA SER A 263 17.42 -19.68 -4.18
C SER A 263 16.65 -19.68 -5.49
N ILE A 264 17.40 -19.74 -6.59
CA ILE A 264 16.86 -19.85 -7.95
C ILE A 264 16.62 -21.34 -8.20
N ARG A 265 15.55 -21.88 -7.61
CA ARG A 265 15.07 -23.26 -7.86
C ARG A 265 14.39 -23.41 -9.22
N ILE A 266 14.91 -22.70 -10.22
CA ILE A 266 14.37 -22.56 -11.56
C ILE A 266 15.51 -22.89 -12.53
N PRO A 267 15.44 -23.98 -13.32
CA PRO A 267 16.55 -24.44 -14.14
C PRO A 267 17.13 -23.39 -15.10
N TRP A 268 16.28 -22.50 -15.62
CA TRP A 268 16.64 -21.45 -16.56
C TRP A 268 17.07 -20.12 -15.89
N GLY A 269 16.90 -19.96 -14.57
CA GLY A 269 17.09 -18.67 -13.91
C GLY A 269 18.55 -18.18 -13.92
N VAL A 270 19.51 -19.11 -13.90
CA VAL A 270 20.94 -18.78 -14.08
C VAL A 270 21.20 -18.18 -15.46
N ASP A 271 20.56 -18.71 -16.51
CA ASP A 271 20.75 -18.23 -17.88
C ASP A 271 20.11 -16.84 -18.08
N VAL A 272 18.96 -16.57 -17.44
CA VAL A 272 18.35 -15.23 -17.38
C VAL A 272 19.28 -14.21 -16.73
N LEU A 273 19.88 -14.54 -15.58
CA LEU A 273 20.84 -13.64 -14.92
C LEU A 273 22.07 -13.37 -15.79
N ARG A 274 22.59 -14.39 -16.48
CA ARG A 274 23.73 -14.22 -17.39
C ARG A 274 23.38 -13.37 -18.61
N LEU A 275 22.19 -13.55 -19.17
CA LEU A 275 21.71 -12.74 -20.29
C LEU A 275 21.53 -11.29 -19.85
N SER A 276 20.84 -11.04 -18.73
CA SER A 276 20.67 -9.71 -18.16
C SER A 276 22.00 -9.05 -17.81
N ALA A 277 22.99 -9.82 -17.33
CA ALA A 277 24.33 -9.29 -17.07
C ALA A 277 25.03 -8.81 -18.35
N ARG A 278 24.87 -9.52 -19.48
CA ARG A 278 25.43 -9.08 -20.77
C ARG A 278 24.78 -7.77 -21.22
N ASP A 279 23.46 -7.69 -21.14
CA ASP A 279 22.71 -6.48 -21.51
C ASP A 279 23.11 -5.29 -20.62
N ALA A 280 23.32 -5.54 -19.32
CA ALA A 280 23.81 -4.52 -18.39
C ALA A 280 25.21 -4.02 -18.74
N VAL A 281 26.15 -4.89 -19.15
CA VAL A 281 27.47 -4.46 -19.64
C VAL A 281 27.34 -3.62 -20.92
N PHE A 282 26.56 -4.07 -21.89
CA PHE A 282 26.32 -3.29 -23.12
C PHE A 282 25.69 -1.93 -22.86
N SER A 283 24.89 -1.83 -21.80
CA SER A 283 24.22 -0.58 -21.38
C SER A 283 25.07 0.28 -20.43
N GLY A 284 26.35 -0.04 -20.22
CA GLY A 284 27.23 0.74 -19.34
C GLY A 284 26.90 0.62 -17.85
N ARG A 285 26.30 -0.49 -17.41
CA ARG A 285 25.96 -0.79 -16.00
C ARG A 285 26.72 -2.02 -15.46
N PRO A 286 28.06 -1.99 -15.44
CA PRO A 286 28.88 -3.14 -15.05
C PRO A 286 28.66 -3.59 -13.59
N GLU A 287 28.28 -2.69 -12.67
CA GLU A 287 27.96 -3.03 -11.28
C GLU A 287 26.70 -3.90 -11.20
N LEU A 288 25.68 -3.59 -12.00
CA LEU A 288 24.46 -4.41 -12.10
C LEU A 288 24.77 -5.78 -12.70
N ALA A 289 25.60 -5.82 -13.75
CA ALA A 289 26.08 -7.08 -14.33
C ALA A 289 26.79 -7.95 -13.29
N ALA A 290 27.68 -7.35 -12.49
CA ALA A 290 28.38 -8.04 -11.41
C ALA A 290 27.40 -8.57 -10.36
N ARG A 291 26.37 -7.81 -9.97
CA ARG A 291 25.31 -8.28 -9.06
C ARG A 291 24.58 -9.51 -9.61
N HIS A 292 24.15 -9.49 -10.87
CA HIS A 292 23.50 -10.63 -11.53
C HIS A 292 24.38 -11.88 -11.53
N LEU A 293 25.67 -11.73 -11.88
CA LEU A 293 26.60 -12.87 -11.98
C LEU A 293 26.99 -13.42 -10.59
N ARG A 294 27.17 -12.57 -9.58
CA ARG A 294 27.37 -13.02 -8.19
C ARG A 294 26.17 -13.79 -7.69
N ARG A 295 24.95 -13.35 -8.00
CA ARG A 295 23.73 -14.10 -7.66
C ARG A 295 23.70 -15.46 -8.35
N ALA A 296 24.06 -15.54 -9.63
CA ALA A 296 24.16 -16.80 -10.35
C ALA A 296 25.19 -17.77 -9.72
N LEU A 297 26.33 -17.26 -9.22
CA LEU A 297 27.37 -18.07 -8.57
C LEU A 297 26.99 -18.64 -7.19
N ALA A 298 25.97 -18.07 -6.55
CA ALA A 298 25.42 -18.59 -5.30
C ALA A 298 24.52 -19.83 -5.52
N GLU A 299 24.14 -20.13 -6.76
CA GLU A 299 23.45 -21.38 -7.11
C GLU A 299 24.40 -22.56 -7.28
N ARG A 300 23.86 -23.78 -7.20
CA ARG A 300 24.61 -24.99 -7.48
C ARG A 300 24.84 -25.12 -8.99
N LEU A 301 26.09 -24.99 -9.42
CA LEU A 301 26.50 -25.06 -10.83
C LEU A 301 27.46 -26.23 -11.06
N SER A 302 27.37 -26.87 -12.22
CA SER A 302 28.44 -27.74 -12.74
C SER A 302 29.74 -26.95 -12.87
N SER A 303 30.90 -27.62 -12.75
CA SER A 303 32.24 -27.01 -12.86
C SER A 303 32.38 -26.10 -14.10
N GLY A 304 32.01 -26.58 -15.29
CA GLY A 304 32.10 -25.82 -16.53
C GLY A 304 31.24 -24.54 -16.53
N ARG A 305 29.98 -24.64 -16.08
CA ARG A 305 29.09 -23.46 -15.94
C ARG A 305 29.64 -22.46 -14.91
N ARG A 306 30.21 -22.93 -13.80
CA ARG A 306 30.79 -22.06 -12.77
C ARG A 306 31.95 -21.24 -13.33
N VAL A 307 32.87 -21.87 -14.07
CA VAL A 307 33.99 -21.19 -14.74
C VAL A 307 33.48 -20.14 -15.72
N ALA A 308 32.49 -20.48 -16.55
CA ALA A 308 31.91 -19.53 -17.51
C ALA A 308 31.31 -18.28 -16.83
N VAL A 309 30.61 -18.44 -15.70
CA VAL A 309 30.05 -17.31 -14.94
C VAL A 309 31.15 -16.50 -14.24
N LEU A 310 32.20 -17.15 -13.72
CA LEU A 310 33.35 -16.45 -13.12
C LEU A 310 34.10 -15.58 -14.14
N LEU A 311 34.31 -16.07 -15.36
CA LEU A 311 34.94 -15.30 -16.44
C LEU A 311 34.09 -14.08 -16.84
N GLN A 312 32.77 -14.26 -16.96
CA GLN A 312 31.85 -13.14 -17.21
C GLN A 312 31.92 -12.10 -16.08
N LEU A 313 32.01 -12.55 -14.84
CA LEU A 313 32.08 -11.66 -13.67
C LEU A 313 33.41 -10.92 -13.61
N ALA A 314 34.54 -11.60 -13.88
CA ALA A 314 35.84 -10.96 -13.98
C ALA A 314 35.86 -9.87 -15.06
N HIS A 315 35.23 -10.12 -16.22
CA HIS A 315 35.10 -9.10 -17.27
C HIS A 315 34.26 -7.89 -16.83
N ALA A 316 33.12 -8.12 -16.18
CA ALA A 316 32.27 -7.04 -15.67
C ALA A 316 32.98 -6.22 -14.58
N GLU A 317 33.66 -6.88 -13.63
CA GLU A 317 34.40 -6.22 -12.56
C GLU A 317 35.66 -5.52 -13.06
N PHE A 318 36.32 -5.98 -14.13
CA PHE A 318 37.51 -5.31 -14.65
C PHE A 318 37.23 -3.87 -15.08
N GLN A 319 36.00 -3.57 -15.49
CA GLN A 319 35.60 -2.22 -15.90
C GLN A 319 35.39 -1.27 -14.71
N THR A 320 35.25 -1.81 -13.48
CA THR A 320 34.89 -1.04 -12.27
C THR A 320 35.94 -1.14 -11.16
N ASP A 321 36.60 -2.30 -11.04
CA ASP A 321 37.56 -2.69 -9.99
C ASP A 321 38.54 -3.76 -10.54
N PRO A 322 39.60 -3.35 -11.28
CA PRO A 322 40.57 -4.27 -11.88
C PRO A 322 41.27 -5.21 -10.87
N PRO A 323 41.64 -4.77 -9.64
CA PRO A 323 42.18 -5.66 -8.60
C PRO A 323 41.21 -6.76 -8.15
N ALA A 324 39.91 -6.49 -8.02
CA ALA A 324 38.92 -7.52 -7.70
C ALA A 324 38.79 -8.56 -8.82
N ALA A 325 38.80 -8.11 -10.08
CA ALA A 325 38.73 -8.97 -11.25
C ALA A 325 39.91 -9.97 -11.33
N ALA A 326 41.13 -9.51 -11.03
CA ALA A 326 42.35 -10.34 -11.07
C ALA A 326 42.36 -11.49 -10.05
N LYS A 327 41.58 -11.41 -8.97
CA LYS A 327 41.49 -12.48 -7.95
C LYS A 327 40.52 -13.61 -8.32
N ARG A 328 39.77 -13.47 -9.42
CA ARG A 328 38.72 -14.44 -9.84
C ARG A 328 39.15 -15.39 -10.96
N VAL A 329 40.28 -15.11 -11.60
CA VAL A 329 40.90 -15.90 -12.68
C VAL A 329 42.12 -16.61 -12.11
#